data_AF-A0A7C6X4Y2-F1
#
_entry.id   AF-A0A7C6X4Y2-F1
#
_cell.length_a   1.000
_cell.length_b   1.000
_cell.length_c   1.000
_cell.angle_alpha   90.00
_cell.angle_beta   90.00
_cell.angle_gamma   90.00
#
_symmetry.space_group_name_H-M   'P 1'
#
loop_
_entity.id
_entity.type
_entity.pdbx_description
1 polymer ?
#
loop_
_entity_poly.entity_id
_entity_poly.type
_entity_poly.pdbx_seq_one_letter_code
_entity_poly.pdbx_strand_id
1 'polypeptide(L)'
;GGRPSRTEFEVLARGQETARLGLSLLTGRTHQIRVHLAHIGYPVVGDPVYGGRPRPDDPDYQLLHAVRLTLKHPVTGEELNISSPLPERFLPFMEEEVLL
;
A
#
# COMPACT_ATOMS: atom_id res chain seq x y z
N GLY A 1 19.60 -13.20 -10.57
CA GLY A 1 18.26 -13.67 -10.17
C GLY A 1 17.70 -12.75 -9.10
N GLY A 2 16.37 -12.66 -8.99
CA GLY A 2 15.71 -11.88 -7.92
C GLY A 2 15.92 -12.51 -6.53
N ARG A 3 15.79 -11.70 -5.47
CA ARG A 3 15.75 -12.20 -4.08
C ARG A 3 14.32 -12.61 -3.72
N PRO A 4 14.11 -13.67 -2.91
CA PRO A 4 12.78 -14.01 -2.39
C PRO A 4 12.13 -12.81 -1.71
N SER A 5 10.85 -12.60 -1.98
CA SER A 5 10.06 -11.52 -1.39
C SER A 5 8.61 -11.96 -1.20
N ARG A 6 7.98 -11.50 -0.12
CA ARG A 6 6.61 -11.87 0.24
C ARG A 6 5.85 -10.69 0.84
N THR A 7 4.70 -10.42 0.26
CA THR A 7 3.71 -9.42 0.70
C THR A 7 2.38 -10.15 0.83
N GLU A 8 1.74 -10.02 1.99
CA GLU A 8 0.38 -10.49 2.20
C GLU A 8 -0.57 -9.29 2.05
N PHE A 9 -1.77 -9.52 1.54
CA PHE A 9 -2.76 -8.47 1.38
C PHE A 9 -4.17 -8.95 1.71
N GLU A 10 -5.01 -8.01 2.14
CA GLU A 10 -6.45 -8.18 2.30
C GLU A 10 -7.17 -7.04 1.57
N VAL A 11 -8.36 -7.33 1.03
CA VAL A 11 -9.20 -6.31 0.40
C VAL A 11 -10.06 -5.68 1.48
N LEU A 12 -9.80 -4.40 1.78
CA LEU A 12 -10.53 -3.63 2.80
C LEU A 12 -11.75 -2.93 2.24
N ALA A 13 -11.74 -2.57 0.96
CA ALA A 13 -12.89 -2.03 0.24
C ALA A 13 -12.69 -2.21 -1.27
N ARG A 14 -13.79 -2.34 -2.01
CA ARG A 14 -13.81 -2.37 -3.48
C ARG A 14 -14.54 -1.15 -3.99
N GLY A 15 -13.89 -0.44 -4.90
CA GLY A 15 -14.46 0.62 -5.71
C GLY A 15 -14.82 0.13 -7.11
N GLN A 16 -15.24 1.05 -7.98
CA GLN A 16 -15.56 0.70 -9.38
C GLN A 16 -14.31 0.32 -10.18
N GLU A 17 -13.24 1.09 -10.02
CA GLU A 17 -11.98 0.89 -10.76
C GLU A 17 -10.77 0.70 -9.83
N THR A 18 -10.96 0.85 -8.52
CA THR A 18 -9.88 0.75 -7.53
C THR A 18 -10.26 -0.18 -6.38
N ALA A 19 -9.27 -0.58 -5.58
CA ALA A 19 -9.51 -1.30 -4.33
C ALA A 19 -8.57 -0.78 -3.25
N ARG A 20 -9.08 -0.66 -2.03
CA ARG A 20 -8.27 -0.34 -0.85
C ARG A 20 -7.77 -1.63 -0.23
N LEU A 21 -6.45 -1.74 -0.08
CA LEU A 21 -5.80 -2.95 0.44
C LEU A 21 -5.15 -2.70 1.79
N GLY A 22 -5.28 -3.66 2.69
CA GLY A 22 -4.41 -3.83 3.85
C GLY A 22 -3.21 -4.66 3.41
N LEU A 23 -1.99 -4.23 3.74
CA LEU A 23 -0.76 -4.87 3.27
C LEU A 23 0.16 -5.19 4.45
N SER A 24 0.67 -6.43 4.47
CA SER A 24 1.63 -6.91 5.47
C SER A 24 2.93 -7.33 4.78
N LEU A 25 4.04 -6.69 5.17
CA LEU A 25 5.37 -6.97 4.64
C LEU A 25 6.07 -8.05 5.47
N LEU A 26 6.28 -9.23 4.88
CA LEU A 26 7.11 -10.29 5.48
C LEU A 26 8.58 -10.17 5.08
N THR A 27 8.87 -9.35 4.07
CA THR A 27 10.21 -8.96 3.65
C THR A 27 10.22 -7.49 3.25
N GLY A 28 11.38 -6.82 3.32
CA GLY A 28 11.54 -5.41 2.91
C GLY A 28 12.48 -5.22 1.71
N ARG A 29 12.07 -5.63 0.50
CA ARG A 29 12.83 -5.33 -0.73
C ARG A 29 12.46 -3.95 -1.27
N THR A 30 13.38 -3.33 -2.01
CA THR A 30 13.13 -2.05 -2.68
C THR A 30 11.91 -2.15 -3.59
N HIS A 31 10.98 -1.19 -3.45
CA HIS A 31 9.73 -1.13 -4.20
C HIS A 31 8.83 -2.38 -4.12
N GLN A 32 9.02 -3.25 -3.12
CA GLN A 32 8.39 -4.57 -3.10
C GLN A 32 6.87 -4.55 -3.34
N ILE A 33 6.13 -3.74 -2.58
CA ILE A 33 4.67 -3.59 -2.73
C ILE A 33 4.31 -3.16 -4.15
N ARG A 34 4.97 -2.11 -4.63
CA ARG A 34 4.70 -1.50 -5.94
C ARG A 34 4.89 -2.51 -7.08
N VAL A 35 6.00 -3.26 -7.04
CA VAL A 35 6.31 -4.30 -8.03
C VAL A 35 5.36 -5.49 -7.92
N HIS A 36 5.06 -5.96 -6.71
CA HIS A 36 4.14 -7.09 -6.50
C HIS A 36 2.73 -6.79 -7.00
N LEU A 37 2.21 -5.61 -6.65
CA LEU A 37 0.88 -5.17 -7.05
C LEU A 37 0.78 -4.95 -8.57
N ALA A 38 1.79 -4.33 -9.19
CA ALA A 38 1.86 -4.21 -10.65
C ALA A 38 1.96 -5.58 -11.34
N HIS A 39 2.72 -6.53 -10.78
CA HIS A 39 2.89 -7.86 -11.34
C HIS A 39 1.57 -8.66 -11.41
N ILE A 40 0.68 -8.47 -10.43
CA ILE A 40 -0.64 -9.12 -10.41
C ILE A 40 -1.73 -8.31 -11.14
N GLY A 41 -1.36 -7.19 -11.80
CA GLY A 41 -2.27 -6.36 -12.59
C GLY A 41 -3.04 -5.27 -11.81
N TYR A 42 -2.69 -5.03 -10.55
CA TYR A 42 -3.34 -4.04 -9.68
C TYR A 42 -2.32 -3.01 -9.16
N PRO A 43 -1.65 -2.24 -10.02
CA PRO A 43 -0.58 -1.34 -9.57
C PRO A 43 -1.08 -0.27 -8.61
N VAL A 44 -0.16 0.32 -7.83
CA VAL A 44 -0.47 1.43 -6.91
C VAL A 44 -0.88 2.66 -7.73
N VAL A 45 -2.03 3.22 -7.39
CA VAL A 45 -2.54 4.47 -7.99
C VAL A 45 -1.54 5.62 -7.76
N GLY A 46 -1.27 6.39 -8.82
CA GLY A 46 -0.30 7.49 -8.80
C GLY A 46 1.17 7.05 -8.73
N ASP A 47 1.47 5.78 -9.00
CA ASP A 47 2.85 5.30 -9.13
C ASP A 47 3.45 5.67 -10.51
N PRO A 48 4.45 6.57 -10.58
CA PRO A 48 4.99 7.03 -11.85
C PRO A 48 5.87 6.00 -12.58
N VAL A 49 6.23 4.89 -11.93
CA VAL A 49 7.14 3.87 -12.48
C VAL A 49 6.40 2.59 -12.84
N TYR A 50 5.53 2.12 -11.94
CA TYR A 50 4.83 0.83 -12.11
C TYR A 50 3.32 0.99 -12.30
N GLY A 51 2.79 2.22 -12.28
CA GLY A 51 1.35 2.55 -12.36
C GLY A 51 0.73 2.43 -13.75
N GLY A 52 1.55 2.32 -14.80
CA GLY A 52 1.04 2.36 -16.18
C GLY A 52 0.60 3.77 -16.58
N ARG A 53 -0.42 3.86 -17.44
CA ARG A 53 -0.95 5.15 -17.90
C ARG A 53 -1.89 5.73 -16.82
N PRO A 54 -1.61 6.93 -16.29
CA PRO A 54 -2.48 7.54 -15.29
C PRO A 54 -3.86 7.86 -15.88
N ARG A 55 -4.89 7.76 -15.05
CA ARG A 55 -6.23 8.26 -15.35
C ARG A 55 -6.30 9.77 -15.09
N PRO A 56 -7.28 10.49 -15.70
CA PRO A 56 -7.39 11.94 -15.54
C PRO A 56 -7.42 12.43 -14.10
N ASP A 57 -8.04 11.66 -13.20
CA ASP A 57 -8.23 12.02 -11.79
C ASP A 57 -7.23 11.34 -10.84
N ASP A 58 -6.24 10.59 -11.36
CA ASP A 58 -5.23 9.99 -10.49
C ASP A 58 -4.30 11.09 -9.90
N PRO A 59 -3.89 10.97 -8.64
CA PRO A 59 -2.93 11.90 -8.04
C PRO A 59 -1.54 11.75 -8.66
N ASP A 60 -0.73 12.81 -8.58
CA ASP A 60 0.69 12.82 -8.97
C ASP A 60 1.60 12.16 -7.91
N TYR A 61 1.02 11.35 -7.02
CA TYR A 61 1.71 10.66 -5.94
C TYR A 61 1.13 9.30 -5.65
N GLN A 62 1.96 8.43 -5.09
CA GLN A 62 1.56 7.08 -4.70
C GLN A 62 0.52 7.11 -3.57
N LEU A 63 -0.63 6.48 -3.81
CA LEU A 63 -1.59 6.12 -2.76
C LEU A 63 -1.10 4.89 -1.99
N LEU A 64 0.07 5.02 -1.36
CA LEU A 64 0.70 4.01 -0.53
C LEU A 64 1.16 4.65 0.78
N HIS A 65 0.67 4.13 1.92
CA HIS A 65 0.94 4.70 3.24
C HIS A 65 1.30 3.63 4.26
N ALA A 66 2.33 3.89 5.07
CA ALA A 66 2.71 3.01 6.17
C ALA A 66 1.93 3.40 7.44
N VAL A 67 0.81 2.72 7.67
CA VAL A 67 -0.11 3.03 8.79
C VAL A 67 0.41 2.57 10.15
N ARG A 68 1.18 1.47 10.19
CA ARG A 68 1.66 0.86 11.44
C ARG A 68 3.05 0.27 11.26
N LEU A 69 3.88 0.41 12.29
CA LEU A 69 5.15 -0.27 12.44
C LEU A 69 5.24 -0.86 13.85
N THR A 70 5.46 -2.17 13.93
CA THR A 70 5.75 -2.87 15.17
C THR A 70 7.17 -3.39 15.11
N LEU A 71 7.97 -3.08 16.14
CA LEU A 71 9.35 -3.54 16.26
C LEU A 71 9.71 -3.77 17.72
N LYS A 72 10.75 -4.56 17.96
CA LYS A 72 11.39 -4.60 19.28
C LYS A 72 12.29 -3.39 19.45
N HIS A 73 12.13 -2.66 20.54
CA HIS A 73 12.99 -1.54 20.87
C HIS A 73 14.44 -2.04 21.04
N PRO A 74 15.43 -1.45 20.34
CA PRO A 74 16.78 -2.03 20.25
C PRO A 74 17.55 -2.03 21.57
N VAL A 75 17.14 -1.21 22.54
CA VAL A 75 17.79 -1.11 23.86
C VAL A 75 17.04 -1.89 24.93
N THR A 76 15.72 -1.72 25.01
CA THR A 76 14.90 -2.30 26.10
C THR A 76 14.35 -3.68 25.74
N GLY A 77 14.30 -4.05 24.46
CA GLY A 77 13.70 -5.29 23.98
C GLY A 77 12.17 -5.32 24.02
N GLU A 78 11.53 -4.29 24.57
CA GLU A 78 10.08 -4.14 24.62
C GLU A 78 9.47 -3.94 23.24
N GLU A 79 8.20 -4.31 23.09
CA GLU A 79 7.50 -4.09 21.84
C GLU A 79 7.11 -2.60 21.71
N LEU A 80 7.57 -1.99 20.62
CA LEU A 80 7.20 -0.64 20.23
C LEU A 80 6.18 -0.71 19.09
N ASN A 81 5.02 -0.11 19.32
CA ASN A 81 3.94 0.02 18.33
C ASN A 81 3.79 1.49 17.94
N ILE A 82 4.10 1.81 16.68
CA ILE A 82 4.00 3.16 16.13
C ILE A 82 2.90 3.15 15.08
N SER A 83 2.01 4.13 15.13
CA SER A 83 0.96 4.34 14.13
C SER A 83 1.07 5.73 13.51
N SER A 84 0.74 5.84 12.23
CA SER A 84 0.61 7.11 11.51
C SER A 84 -0.80 7.20 10.93
N PRO A 85 -1.58 8.26 11.23
CA PRO A 85 -2.92 8.41 10.66
C PRO A 85 -2.84 8.49 9.14
N LEU A 86 -3.95 8.15 8.47
CA LEU A 86 -4.03 8.27 7.03
C LEU A 86 -3.86 9.76 6.63
N PRO A 87 -3.01 10.09 5.64
CA PRO A 87 -2.84 11.47 5.20
C PRO A 87 -4.16 12.04 4.66
N GLU A 88 -4.52 13.27 5.02
CA GLU A 88 -5.76 13.92 4.56
C GLU A 88 -5.87 13.99 3.04
N ARG A 89 -4.74 14.12 2.34
CA ARG A 89 -4.69 14.10 0.87
C ARG A 89 -5.19 12.79 0.24
N PHE A 90 -5.30 11.70 1.00
CA PHE A 90 -5.85 10.43 0.51
C PHE A 90 -7.38 10.44 0.51
N LEU A 91 -8.02 11.29 1.31
CA LEU A 91 -9.47 11.31 1.52
C LEU A 91 -10.28 11.42 0.21
N PRO A 92 -9.89 12.26 -0.78
CA PRO A 92 -10.62 12.33 -2.06
C PRO A 92 -10.64 11.02 -2.86
N PHE A 93 -9.75 10.07 -2.56
CA PHE A 93 -9.59 8.79 -3.25
C PHE A 93 -10.10 7.61 -2.44
N MET A 94 -10.68 7.86 -1.26
CA MET A 94 -11.32 6.82 -0.47
C MET A 94 -12.74 6.64 -0.98
N GLU A 95 -12.95 5.75 -1.94
CA GLU A 95 -14.30 5.35 -2.36
C GLU A 95 -15.08 4.75 -1.17
N GLU A 96 -16.37 5.08 -1.07
CA GLU A 96 -17.31 4.38 -0.17
C GLU A 96 -17.52 2.94 -0.67
N GLU A 97 -17.77 2.00 0.24
CA GLU A 97 -17.98 0.59 -0.10
C GLU A 97 -19.12 0.43 -1.11
N VAL A 98 -18.83 -0.19 -2.26
CA VAL A 98 -19.90 -0.78 -3.08
C VAL A 98 -20.31 -2.08 -2.43
N LEU A 99 -21.43 -2.08 -1.69
CA LEU A 99 -22.12 -3.30 -1.30
C LEU A 99 -22.62 -4.00 -2.59
N LEU A 100 -22.12 -5.21 -2.84
CA LEU A 100 -22.66 -6.12 -3.85
C LEU A 100 -24.00 -6.73 -3.37
#